data_AF-A0A9D8BNQ0-F1
#
_entry.id   AF-A0A9D8BNQ0-F1
#
_cell.length_a   1.000
_cell.length_b   1.000
_cell.length_c   1.000
_cell.angle_alpha   90.00
_cell.angle_beta   90.00
_cell.angle_gamma   90.00
#
_symmetry.space_group_name_H-M   'P 1'
#
loop_
_entity.id
_entity.type
_entity.pdbx_description
1 polymer ?
#
loop_
_entity_poly.entity_id
_entity_poly.type
_entity_poly.pdbx_seq_one_letter_code
_entity_poly.pdbx_strand_id
1 'polypeptide(L)'
;MLFEGWGLRFAPSAYKTHPFHPDNNVNGIPLFDAGGNKPTGKQKTSGKGTELFTLASPKVTAFQEAYVRKTVDTVNDLDNVLYEIANESDFSTTDWQYHLIRFIKAYEAKKSKQHPVGMTSIGYGKNPTDLDRLLKSPADWISPNPDRYDYKNDPPAADGAKVVLPDTDHLWGVGGNVAWVWKSFLRGLNPIFMDPYRRGVLDRGPDDQWEPVRRAMGVTRRLAEQVNLSAMTPRKELARSGYCLADPGREYLIYLPQGGEVTVDLSAATGDLAVEWMDPVVRNRYPSRTGHGWRPTDYESSRHGGHSALSPAKGVRQSKTVGTVSQLC
;
A
#
# COMPACT_ATOMS: atom_id res chain seq x y z
N MET A 1 1.31 -4.78 -12.70
CA MET A 1 2.77 -4.79 -12.95
C MET A 1 3.07 -5.06 -14.42
N LEU A 2 3.90 -4.24 -15.06
CA LEU A 2 4.32 -4.40 -16.47
C LEU A 2 5.67 -5.11 -16.60
N PHE A 3 6.60 -4.84 -15.68
CA PHE A 3 7.96 -5.40 -15.65
C PHE A 3 8.31 -5.90 -14.25
N GLU A 4 9.30 -6.79 -14.16
CA GLU A 4 9.75 -7.41 -12.91
C GLU A 4 11.24 -7.10 -12.74
N GLY A 5 11.60 -6.39 -11.67
CA GLY A 5 12.97 -5.91 -11.41
C GLY A 5 13.75 -6.75 -10.40
N TRP A 6 13.08 -7.44 -9.47
CA TRP A 6 13.70 -8.22 -8.41
C TRP A 6 14.56 -9.36 -8.97
N GLY A 7 14.06 -10.08 -9.97
CA GLY A 7 14.70 -11.24 -10.55
C GLY A 7 16.11 -10.94 -11.05
N LEU A 8 16.27 -9.93 -11.93
CA LEU A 8 17.60 -9.55 -12.43
C LEU A 8 18.52 -9.04 -11.31
N ARG A 9 17.98 -8.39 -10.27
CA ARG A 9 18.79 -7.86 -9.16
C ARG A 9 19.28 -8.94 -8.21
N PHE A 10 18.46 -9.92 -7.89
CA PHE A 10 18.66 -10.78 -6.73
C PHE A 10 18.69 -12.28 -7.04
N ALA A 11 18.06 -12.75 -8.13
CA ALA A 11 18.07 -14.16 -8.45
C ALA A 11 19.41 -14.56 -9.11
N PRO A 12 20.18 -15.53 -8.54
CA PRO A 12 21.55 -15.84 -8.96
C PRO A 12 21.76 -16.24 -10.43
N SER A 13 20.71 -16.57 -11.18
CA SER A 13 20.80 -16.99 -12.59
C SER A 13 19.79 -16.32 -13.51
N ALA A 14 19.06 -15.31 -13.03
CA ALA A 14 18.02 -14.67 -13.84
C ALA A 14 18.56 -14.09 -15.14
N TYR A 15 19.73 -13.43 -15.10
CA TYR A 15 20.30 -12.88 -16.33
C TYR A 15 20.78 -13.96 -17.30
N LYS A 16 21.38 -15.05 -16.81
CA LYS A 16 21.86 -16.15 -17.66
C LYS A 16 20.73 -16.80 -18.47
N THR A 17 19.52 -16.82 -17.94
CA THR A 17 18.34 -17.37 -18.63
C THR A 17 17.50 -16.30 -19.33
N HIS A 18 17.92 -15.03 -19.30
CA HIS A 18 17.16 -13.94 -19.88
C HIS A 18 17.30 -13.93 -21.41
N PRO A 19 16.25 -13.62 -22.20
CA PRO A 19 16.32 -13.58 -23.66
C PRO A 19 17.33 -12.58 -24.23
N PHE A 20 17.68 -11.54 -23.45
CA PHE A 20 18.67 -10.54 -23.84
C PHE A 20 20.11 -10.87 -23.37
N HIS A 21 20.32 -12.00 -22.70
CA HIS A 21 21.67 -12.50 -22.45
C HIS A 21 22.37 -12.78 -23.78
N PRO A 22 23.68 -12.50 -23.95
CA PRO A 22 24.39 -12.73 -25.20
C PRO A 22 24.22 -14.15 -25.77
N ASP A 23 24.23 -15.16 -24.90
CA ASP A 23 24.06 -16.57 -25.31
C ASP A 23 22.63 -16.93 -25.76
N ASN A 24 21.62 -16.11 -25.40
CA ASN A 24 20.21 -16.37 -25.70
C ASN A 24 19.61 -15.39 -26.73
N ASN A 25 20.35 -14.33 -27.09
CA ASN A 25 19.87 -13.21 -27.87
C ASN A 25 19.92 -13.49 -29.38
N VAL A 26 19.00 -14.35 -29.83
CA VAL A 26 18.88 -14.77 -31.24
C VAL A 26 18.61 -13.61 -32.21
N ASN A 27 18.08 -12.49 -31.70
CA ASN A 27 17.78 -11.29 -32.49
C ASN A 27 18.94 -10.29 -32.54
N GLY A 28 20.05 -10.57 -31.83
CA GLY A 28 21.23 -9.71 -31.81
C GLY A 28 20.98 -8.27 -31.32
N ILE A 29 20.00 -8.06 -30.46
CA ILE A 29 19.63 -6.72 -29.97
C ILE A 29 20.59 -6.29 -28.86
N PRO A 30 21.43 -5.26 -29.05
CA PRO A 30 22.39 -4.87 -28.03
C PRO A 30 21.71 -4.13 -26.86
N LEU A 31 22.24 -4.35 -25.65
CA LEU A 31 21.81 -3.66 -24.43
C LEU A 31 22.24 -2.20 -24.38
N PHE A 32 23.17 -1.79 -25.25
CA PHE A 32 23.67 -0.43 -25.38
C PHE A 32 23.66 -0.04 -26.86
N ASP A 33 23.43 1.23 -27.15
CA ASP A 33 23.62 1.75 -28.51
C ASP A 33 25.11 1.80 -28.89
N ALA A 34 25.41 1.72 -30.19
CA ALA A 34 26.76 1.83 -30.72
C ALA A 34 27.31 3.27 -30.67
N GLY A 35 26.43 4.28 -30.57
CA GLY A 35 26.76 5.72 -30.53
C GLY A 35 26.29 6.49 -29.28
N GLY A 36 25.27 6.02 -28.56
CA GLY A 36 24.97 6.51 -27.21
C GLY A 36 26.07 6.08 -26.24
N ASN A 37 26.46 6.95 -25.29
CA ASN A 37 27.52 6.73 -24.28
C ASN A 37 27.86 5.25 -24.10
N LYS A 38 28.79 4.72 -24.94
CA LYS A 38 29.53 3.53 -24.54
C LYS A 38 30.03 3.87 -23.15
N PRO A 39 29.90 3.00 -22.13
CA PRO A 39 30.42 3.30 -20.81
C PRO A 39 31.90 3.70 -20.93
N THR A 40 32.18 5.01 -21.00
CA THR A 40 33.53 5.53 -21.19
C THR A 40 34.15 5.55 -19.80
N GLY A 41 34.99 4.55 -19.54
CA GLY A 41 35.65 4.34 -18.26
C GLY A 41 34.79 3.54 -17.29
N LYS A 42 35.28 2.36 -16.90
CA LYS A 42 34.90 1.56 -15.71
C LYS A 42 33.42 1.47 -15.27
N GLN A 43 32.43 1.83 -16.09
CA GLN A 43 31.05 1.36 -15.93
C GLN A 43 31.06 -0.11 -16.35
N LYS A 44 31.43 -0.96 -15.41
CA LYS A 44 31.25 -2.40 -15.54
C LYS A 44 29.76 -2.61 -15.77
N THR A 45 29.41 -3.39 -16.80
CA THR A 45 28.09 -4.00 -16.88
C THR A 45 27.75 -4.57 -15.51
N SER A 46 26.52 -4.41 -15.05
CA SER A 46 26.05 -4.97 -13.78
C SER A 46 26.35 -6.47 -13.64
N GLY A 47 26.57 -7.15 -14.79
CA GLY A 47 26.65 -8.60 -14.89
C GLY A 47 25.29 -9.27 -14.68
N LYS A 48 24.24 -8.46 -14.53
CA LYS A 48 22.90 -8.83 -14.13
C LYS A 48 21.83 -8.43 -15.16
N GLY A 49 22.21 -7.69 -16.20
CA GLY A 49 21.30 -7.27 -17.27
C GLY A 49 20.32 -6.17 -16.87
N THR A 50 20.53 -5.48 -15.74
CA THR A 50 19.64 -4.41 -15.27
C THR A 50 19.60 -3.22 -16.24
N GLU A 51 20.55 -3.12 -17.16
CA GLU A 51 20.60 -2.14 -18.24
C GLU A 51 19.37 -2.22 -19.18
N LEU A 52 18.67 -3.35 -19.19
CA LEU A 52 17.37 -3.49 -19.84
C LEU A 52 16.31 -2.53 -19.33
N PHE A 53 16.39 -2.14 -18.05
CA PHE A 53 15.45 -1.24 -17.40
C PHE A 53 16.02 0.18 -17.35
N THR A 54 16.77 0.56 -18.38
CA THR A 54 17.31 1.91 -18.60
C THR A 54 16.97 2.37 -20.02
N LEU A 55 17.29 3.63 -20.34
CA LEU A 55 17.14 4.18 -21.69
C LEU A 55 18.40 4.00 -22.55
N ALA A 56 19.36 3.15 -22.13
CA ALA A 56 20.66 3.00 -22.78
C ALA A 56 20.59 2.38 -24.20
N SER A 57 19.52 1.63 -24.50
CA SER A 57 19.27 1.07 -25.84
C SER A 57 17.89 1.52 -26.36
N PRO A 58 17.85 2.41 -27.36
CA PRO A 58 16.59 2.80 -28.00
C PRO A 58 15.85 1.61 -28.61
N LYS A 59 16.57 0.59 -29.08
CA LYS A 59 15.97 -0.64 -29.62
C LYS A 59 15.24 -1.42 -28.52
N VAL A 60 15.87 -1.63 -27.36
CA VAL A 60 15.22 -2.29 -26.21
C VAL A 60 14.00 -1.48 -25.77
N THR A 61 14.16 -0.16 -25.63
CA THR A 61 13.07 0.74 -25.23
C THR A 61 11.90 0.65 -26.20
N ALA A 62 12.15 0.60 -27.52
CA ALA A 62 11.08 0.46 -28.53
C ALA A 62 10.32 -0.87 -28.42
N PHE A 63 10.98 -1.98 -28.08
CA PHE A 63 10.31 -3.26 -27.82
C PHE A 63 9.45 -3.20 -26.56
N GLN A 64 9.95 -2.58 -25.50
CA GLN A 64 9.19 -2.40 -24.26
C GLN A 64 7.97 -1.50 -24.49
N GLU A 65 8.11 -0.41 -25.23
CA GLU A 65 6.97 0.43 -25.64
C GLU A 65 5.97 -0.32 -26.49
N ALA A 66 6.42 -1.18 -27.41
CA ALA A 66 5.53 -1.99 -28.23
C ALA A 66 4.73 -2.98 -27.38
N TYR A 67 5.37 -3.64 -26.41
CA TYR A 67 4.71 -4.47 -25.42
C TYR A 67 3.70 -3.66 -24.61
N VAL A 68 4.09 -2.50 -24.07
CA VAL A 68 3.20 -1.64 -23.28
C VAL A 68 2.01 -1.15 -24.09
N ARG A 69 2.19 -0.73 -25.36
CA ARG A 69 1.08 -0.38 -26.26
C ARG A 69 0.12 -1.54 -26.41
N LYS A 70 0.64 -2.74 -26.68
CA LYS A 70 -0.19 -3.92 -26.85
C LYS A 70 -0.98 -4.24 -25.58
N THR A 71 -0.35 -4.15 -24.41
CA THR A 71 -1.03 -4.34 -23.11
C THR A 71 -2.14 -3.31 -22.94
N VAL A 72 -1.84 -2.02 -23.12
CA VAL A 72 -2.84 -0.95 -23.02
C VAL A 72 -3.99 -1.19 -23.99
N ASP A 73 -3.73 -1.47 -25.27
CA ASP A 73 -4.76 -1.74 -26.27
C ASP A 73 -5.65 -2.93 -25.90
N THR A 74 -5.12 -3.88 -25.14
CA THR A 74 -5.84 -5.11 -24.74
C THR A 74 -6.73 -4.90 -23.53
N VAL A 75 -6.44 -3.92 -22.67
CA VAL A 75 -7.16 -3.73 -21.40
C VAL A 75 -7.80 -2.35 -21.23
N ASN A 76 -7.67 -1.46 -22.23
CA ASN A 76 -8.12 -0.07 -22.09
C ASN A 76 -9.64 0.06 -21.91
N ASP A 77 -10.43 -0.93 -22.30
CA ASP A 77 -11.88 -0.93 -22.14
C ASP A 77 -12.37 -1.38 -20.75
N LEU A 78 -11.48 -1.84 -19.87
CA LEU A 78 -11.79 -2.28 -18.51
C LEU A 78 -11.72 -1.10 -17.51
N ASP A 79 -12.61 -1.00 -16.52
CA ASP A 79 -12.55 0.10 -15.52
C ASP A 79 -11.53 -0.16 -14.40
N ASN A 80 -11.21 -1.43 -14.18
CA ASN A 80 -10.50 -1.93 -13.01
C ASN A 80 -9.02 -2.22 -13.30
N VAL A 81 -8.38 -1.35 -14.09
CA VAL A 81 -6.96 -1.47 -14.44
C VAL A 81 -6.13 -0.46 -13.63
N LEU A 82 -5.06 -0.97 -13.03
CA LEU A 82 -4.03 -0.18 -12.35
C LEU A 82 -2.67 -0.60 -12.88
N TYR A 83 -1.94 0.33 -13.50
CA TYR A 83 -0.60 0.02 -14.00
C TYR A 83 0.44 0.27 -12.91
N GLU A 84 1.38 -0.65 -12.79
CA GLU A 84 2.63 -0.48 -12.06
C GLU A 84 3.74 -0.71 -13.08
N ILE A 85 4.71 0.21 -13.17
CA ILE A 85 5.80 0.05 -14.13
C ILE A 85 6.62 -1.19 -13.82
N ALA A 86 7.24 -1.26 -12.64
CA ALA A 86 8.08 -2.39 -12.31
C ALA A 86 8.17 -2.63 -10.81
N ASN A 87 7.98 -3.88 -10.38
CA ASN A 87 8.22 -4.26 -9.00
C ASN A 87 9.71 -4.30 -8.70
N GLU A 88 10.13 -3.66 -7.61
CA GLU A 88 11.48 -3.71 -7.04
C GLU A 88 12.61 -3.59 -8.09
N SER A 89 12.47 -2.63 -8.99
CA SER A 89 13.57 -2.23 -9.90
C SER A 89 14.60 -1.38 -9.16
N ASP A 90 15.87 -1.39 -9.57
CA ASP A 90 16.92 -0.63 -8.87
C ASP A 90 16.86 0.88 -9.16
N PHE A 91 17.65 1.66 -8.42
CA PHE A 91 17.60 3.13 -8.49
C PHE A 91 18.00 3.70 -9.86
N SER A 92 18.84 3.00 -10.63
CA SER A 92 19.27 3.43 -11.97
C SER A 92 18.13 3.43 -13.00
N THR A 93 17.02 2.76 -12.69
CA THR A 93 15.85 2.64 -13.57
C THR A 93 14.94 3.87 -13.56
N THR A 94 15.24 4.89 -12.75
CA THR A 94 14.34 6.04 -12.50
C THR A 94 13.90 6.75 -13.79
N ASP A 95 14.83 7.12 -14.67
CA ASP A 95 14.49 7.82 -15.91
C ASP A 95 13.67 6.95 -16.88
N TRP A 96 13.96 5.65 -16.91
CA TRP A 96 13.21 4.67 -17.68
C TRP A 96 11.78 4.49 -17.16
N GLN A 97 11.59 4.39 -15.84
CA GLN A 97 10.25 4.32 -15.26
C GLN A 97 9.46 5.59 -15.56
N TYR A 98 10.08 6.76 -15.40
CA TYR A 98 9.48 8.05 -15.73
C TYR A 98 9.08 8.15 -17.20
N HIS A 99 9.94 7.65 -18.10
CA HIS A 99 9.65 7.57 -19.53
C HIS A 99 8.39 6.73 -19.79
N LEU A 100 8.32 5.51 -19.25
CA LEU A 100 7.18 4.62 -19.45
C LEU A 100 5.88 5.18 -18.86
N ILE A 101 5.93 5.86 -17.72
CA ILE A 101 4.75 6.53 -17.15
C ILE A 101 4.22 7.59 -18.11
N ARG A 102 5.10 8.48 -18.60
CA ARG A 102 4.72 9.52 -19.57
C ARG A 102 4.22 8.91 -20.88
N PHE A 103 4.85 7.84 -21.33
CA PHE A 103 4.49 7.11 -22.53
C PHE A 103 3.06 6.53 -22.42
N ILE A 104 2.73 5.82 -21.34
CA ILE A 104 1.40 5.27 -21.10
C ILE A 104 0.36 6.39 -21.07
N LYS A 105 0.62 7.45 -20.30
CA LYS A 105 -0.29 8.61 -20.20
C LYS A 105 -0.54 9.27 -21.56
N ALA A 106 0.52 9.48 -22.35
CA ALA A 106 0.39 10.06 -23.69
C ALA A 106 -0.35 9.13 -24.67
N TYR A 107 -0.20 7.81 -24.51
CA TYR A 107 -0.86 6.82 -25.34
C TYR A 107 -2.35 6.68 -25.00
N GLU A 108 -2.70 6.59 -23.71
CA GLU A 108 -4.09 6.51 -23.23
C GLU A 108 -4.85 7.83 -23.38
N ALA A 109 -4.18 8.98 -23.43
CA ALA A 109 -4.84 10.28 -23.72
C ALA A 109 -5.59 10.30 -25.07
N LYS A 110 -5.30 9.34 -25.96
CA LYS A 110 -5.97 9.18 -27.28
C LYS A 110 -7.02 8.07 -27.27
N LYS A 111 -7.38 7.55 -26.09
CA LYS A 111 -8.28 6.41 -25.91
C LYS A 111 -9.47 6.78 -25.03
N SER A 112 -10.42 5.85 -24.89
CA SER A 112 -11.65 6.06 -24.12
C SER A 112 -11.40 6.14 -22.61
N LYS A 113 -10.40 5.41 -22.09
CA LYS A 113 -10.06 5.42 -20.66
C LYS A 113 -8.61 5.81 -20.45
N GLN A 114 -8.36 6.48 -19.33
CA GLN A 114 -7.03 6.82 -18.82
C GLN A 114 -6.90 6.22 -17.43
N HIS A 115 -6.08 5.18 -17.30
CA HIS A 115 -5.90 4.46 -16.05
C HIS A 115 -4.76 5.05 -15.22
N PRO A 116 -4.82 4.97 -13.88
CA PRO A 116 -3.73 5.46 -13.05
C PRO A 116 -2.46 4.62 -13.26
N VAL A 117 -1.33 5.31 -13.37
CA VAL A 117 -0.01 4.70 -13.56
C VAL A 117 0.84 4.92 -12.31
N GLY A 118 1.40 3.84 -11.78
CA GLY A 118 2.14 3.83 -10.53
C GLY A 118 3.61 3.50 -10.67
N MET A 119 4.33 3.92 -9.64
CA MET A 119 5.76 3.65 -9.46
C MET A 119 6.01 3.17 -8.04
N THR A 120 6.70 2.06 -7.91
CA THR A 120 6.99 1.45 -6.62
C THR A 120 8.46 1.60 -6.24
N SER A 121 8.72 1.49 -4.95
CA SER A 121 10.04 1.60 -4.37
C SER A 121 11.02 0.60 -4.99
N ILE A 122 12.32 0.86 -4.83
CA ILE A 122 13.34 -0.16 -5.07
C ILE A 122 13.22 -1.35 -4.10
N GLY A 123 12.30 -1.32 -3.14
CA GLY A 123 12.09 -2.36 -2.15
C GLY A 123 13.28 -2.44 -1.20
N TYR A 124 13.99 -3.56 -1.23
CA TYR A 124 15.15 -3.79 -0.38
C TYR A 124 16.37 -2.95 -0.80
N GLY A 125 16.89 -2.22 0.19
CA GLY A 125 18.12 -1.42 0.10
C GLY A 125 17.90 -0.05 0.71
N LYS A 126 18.66 0.28 1.77
CA LYS A 126 18.52 1.57 2.45
C LYS A 126 18.86 2.71 1.51
N ASN A 127 17.85 3.46 1.09
CA ASN A 127 18.04 4.69 0.33
C ASN A 127 16.97 5.72 0.72
N PRO A 128 17.31 6.69 1.60
CA PRO A 128 16.34 7.69 2.05
C PRO A 128 15.84 8.61 0.91
N THR A 129 16.56 8.65 -0.23
CA THR A 129 16.17 9.43 -1.41
C THR A 129 15.22 8.67 -2.35
N ASP A 130 14.91 7.40 -2.05
CA ASP A 130 13.95 6.62 -2.83
C ASP A 130 12.56 7.27 -2.83
N LEU A 131 12.11 7.77 -1.67
CA LEU A 131 10.85 8.50 -1.60
C LEU A 131 10.85 9.78 -2.45
N ASP A 132 11.99 10.48 -2.57
CA ASP A 132 12.05 11.71 -3.35
C ASP A 132 11.81 11.46 -4.84
N ARG A 133 12.34 10.37 -5.40
CA ARG A 133 12.03 10.01 -6.80
C ARG A 133 10.57 9.58 -6.95
N LEU A 134 10.00 8.85 -5.99
CA LEU A 134 8.58 8.49 -6.05
C LEU A 134 7.68 9.73 -6.05
N LEU A 135 7.90 10.66 -5.12
CA LEU A 135 7.12 11.90 -5.01
C LEU A 135 7.28 12.82 -6.24
N LYS A 136 8.50 12.93 -6.78
CA LYS A 136 8.78 13.74 -7.99
C LYS A 136 8.35 13.07 -9.30
N SER A 137 8.02 11.78 -9.27
CA SER A 137 7.67 11.03 -10.46
C SER A 137 6.39 11.57 -11.12
N PRO A 138 6.22 11.34 -12.44
CA PRO A 138 4.96 11.61 -13.13
C PRO A 138 3.84 10.61 -12.76
N ALA A 139 4.05 9.66 -11.83
CA ALA A 139 3.07 8.66 -11.44
C ALA A 139 1.86 9.27 -10.73
N ASP A 140 0.70 8.64 -10.85
CA ASP A 140 -0.53 9.01 -10.14
C ASP A 140 -0.52 8.45 -8.71
N TRP A 141 0.09 7.28 -8.54
CA TRP A 141 0.23 6.61 -7.25
C TRP A 141 1.63 6.06 -7.02
N ILE A 142 2.01 5.89 -5.75
CA ILE A 142 3.32 5.39 -5.35
C ILE A 142 3.24 4.35 -4.23
N SER A 143 4.18 3.41 -4.20
CA SER A 143 4.40 2.52 -3.04
C SER A 143 5.78 2.76 -2.42
N PRO A 144 5.86 3.41 -1.25
CA PRO A 144 7.13 3.75 -0.62
C PRO A 144 7.73 2.59 0.18
N ASN A 145 9.04 2.66 0.43
CA ASN A 145 9.71 1.83 1.44
C ASN A 145 9.72 2.53 2.82
N PRO A 146 10.21 1.85 3.89
CA PRO A 146 10.17 2.38 5.25
C PRO A 146 11.43 3.18 5.63
N ASP A 147 12.29 3.56 4.68
CA ASP A 147 13.62 4.10 5.00
C ASP A 147 13.57 5.55 5.53
N ARG A 148 12.63 6.35 5.04
CA ARG A 148 12.49 7.77 5.44
C ARG A 148 11.39 8.00 6.48
N TYR A 149 10.29 7.27 6.37
CA TYR A 149 9.16 7.36 7.30
C TYR A 149 8.77 5.96 7.78
N ASP A 150 8.24 5.88 9.00
CA ASP A 150 7.80 4.62 9.59
C ASP A 150 6.43 4.18 9.03
N TYR A 151 6.40 3.79 7.76
CA TYR A 151 5.22 3.19 7.13
C TYR A 151 4.80 1.85 7.76
N LYS A 152 5.61 1.30 8.68
CA LYS A 152 5.36 0.02 9.35
C LYS A 152 4.49 0.19 10.59
N ASN A 153 4.84 1.12 11.48
CA ASN A 153 4.22 1.23 12.80
C ASN A 153 3.48 2.55 13.02
N ASP A 154 3.94 3.66 12.43
CA ASP A 154 3.28 4.97 12.51
C ASP A 154 3.36 5.68 11.15
N PRO A 155 2.58 5.21 10.16
CA PRO A 155 2.66 5.76 8.82
C PRO A 155 2.37 7.27 8.82
N PRO A 156 3.06 8.05 7.98
CA PRO A 156 2.79 9.48 7.84
C PRO A 156 1.40 9.71 7.25
N ALA A 157 0.80 10.85 7.57
CA ALA A 157 -0.45 11.27 6.94
C ALA A 157 -0.21 11.62 5.46
N ALA A 158 -1.11 11.20 4.59
CA ALA A 158 -1.15 11.68 3.22
C ALA A 158 -1.46 13.19 3.22
N ASP A 159 -0.68 13.94 2.45
CA ASP A 159 -0.87 15.37 2.21
C ASP A 159 -1.68 15.65 0.92
N GLY A 160 -2.07 14.60 0.20
CA GLY A 160 -2.79 14.68 -1.06
C GLY A 160 -1.92 14.92 -2.29
N ALA A 161 -0.59 15.05 -2.16
CA ALA A 161 0.30 15.27 -3.29
C ALA A 161 0.40 14.04 -4.22
N LYS A 162 0.23 12.84 -3.67
CA LYS A 162 0.18 11.55 -4.37
C LYS A 162 -0.84 10.62 -3.71
N VAL A 163 -1.39 9.69 -4.48
CA VAL A 163 -2.06 8.51 -3.90
C VAL A 163 -0.97 7.56 -3.41
N VAL A 164 -0.97 7.24 -2.12
CA VAL A 164 0.08 6.39 -1.51
C VAL A 164 -0.50 5.02 -1.18
N LEU A 165 0.13 3.97 -1.69
CA LEU A 165 -0.18 2.57 -1.43
C LEU A 165 0.97 1.95 -0.62
N PRO A 166 0.91 1.94 0.73
CA PRO A 166 1.86 1.17 1.52
C PRO A 166 1.71 -0.32 1.17
N ASP A 167 2.69 -0.83 0.42
CA ASP A 167 2.75 -2.23 0.01
C ASP A 167 3.59 -3.01 1.01
N THR A 168 3.02 -4.07 1.60
CA THR A 168 3.79 -4.88 2.53
C THR A 168 5.01 -5.50 1.86
N ASP A 169 5.02 -5.75 0.55
CA ASP A 169 6.19 -6.28 -0.17
C ASP A 169 7.44 -5.42 0.09
N HIS A 170 7.30 -4.11 -0.05
CA HIS A 170 8.41 -3.16 0.15
C HIS A 170 8.66 -2.79 1.61
N LEU A 171 7.71 -3.06 2.50
CA LEU A 171 7.87 -2.82 3.93
C LEU A 171 8.51 -4.03 4.62
N TRP A 172 7.99 -5.23 4.40
CA TRP A 172 8.35 -6.46 5.11
C TRP A 172 8.48 -7.70 4.21
N GLY A 173 8.01 -7.65 2.96
CA GLY A 173 7.53 -8.83 2.25
C GLY A 173 6.14 -9.21 2.77
N VAL A 174 6.06 -10.34 3.46
CA VAL A 174 4.82 -10.76 4.16
C VAL A 174 4.85 -10.24 5.60
N GLY A 175 3.95 -9.33 5.93
CA GLY A 175 3.90 -8.67 7.24
C GLY A 175 2.63 -7.85 7.47
N GLY A 176 2.69 -6.93 8.43
CA GLY A 176 1.54 -6.11 8.82
C GLY A 176 0.67 -6.74 9.90
N ASN A 177 -0.30 -5.97 10.40
CA ASN A 177 -1.26 -6.39 11.42
C ASN A 177 -2.51 -5.51 11.35
N VAL A 178 -3.53 -5.83 12.15
CA VAL A 178 -4.79 -5.04 12.25
C VAL A 178 -4.53 -3.56 12.50
N ALA A 179 -3.56 -3.21 13.36
CA ALA A 179 -3.28 -1.82 13.66
C ALA A 179 -2.65 -1.09 12.47
N TRP A 180 -1.76 -1.74 11.72
CA TRP A 180 -1.19 -1.16 10.50
C TRP A 180 -2.27 -0.83 9.46
N VAL A 181 -3.27 -1.71 9.28
CA VAL A 181 -4.41 -1.46 8.37
C VAL A 181 -5.17 -0.19 8.78
N TRP A 182 -5.58 -0.10 10.05
CA TRP A 182 -6.36 1.03 10.54
C TRP A 182 -5.57 2.33 10.61
N LYS A 183 -4.30 2.27 11.01
CA LYS A 183 -3.42 3.44 11.00
C LYS A 183 -3.24 3.96 9.59
N SER A 184 -2.96 3.09 8.62
CA SER A 184 -2.83 3.48 7.20
C SER A 184 -4.11 4.11 6.67
N PHE A 185 -5.27 3.50 6.92
CA PHE A 185 -6.56 4.02 6.49
C PHE A 185 -6.85 5.41 7.06
N LEU A 186 -6.70 5.62 8.38
CA LEU A 186 -6.95 6.94 8.99
C LEU A 186 -5.87 7.98 8.69
N ARG A 187 -4.74 7.56 8.11
CA ARG A 187 -3.73 8.44 7.55
C ARG A 187 -4.01 8.80 6.08
N GLY A 188 -5.14 8.37 5.52
CA GLY A 188 -5.51 8.63 4.12
C GLY A 188 -4.71 7.80 3.12
N LEU A 189 -4.13 6.69 3.55
CA LEU A 189 -3.34 5.77 2.72
C LEU A 189 -4.19 4.60 2.24
N ASN A 190 -3.72 3.91 1.19
CA ASN A 190 -4.42 2.80 0.55
C ASN A 190 -3.58 1.50 0.67
N PRO A 191 -3.53 0.87 1.85
CA PRO A 191 -2.62 -0.26 2.08
C PRO A 191 -2.95 -1.46 1.19
N ILE A 192 -1.92 -2.12 0.66
CA ILE A 192 -2.03 -3.40 -0.06
C ILE A 192 -1.20 -4.46 0.67
N PHE A 193 -1.77 -5.67 0.79
CA PHE A 193 -1.23 -6.74 1.63
C PHE A 193 -0.78 -7.92 0.76
N MET A 194 0.49 -8.29 0.90
CA MET A 194 1.08 -9.50 0.34
C MET A 194 0.59 -10.72 1.14
N ASP A 195 -0.58 -11.20 0.77
CA ASP A 195 -1.25 -12.30 1.44
C ASP A 195 -0.59 -13.65 1.10
N PRO A 196 -0.06 -14.42 2.07
CA PRO A 196 0.45 -15.78 1.85
C PRO A 196 -0.70 -16.79 1.66
N TYR A 197 -1.79 -16.38 1.02
CA TYR A 197 -3.04 -17.11 0.88
C TYR A 197 -2.80 -18.56 0.42
N ARG A 198 -3.36 -19.51 1.17
CA ARG A 198 -3.19 -20.97 0.99
C ARG A 198 -1.76 -21.51 1.10
N ARG A 199 -0.77 -20.64 1.36
CA ARG A 199 0.63 -21.00 1.64
C ARG A 199 1.31 -21.89 0.58
N GLY A 200 0.80 -21.89 -0.64
CA GLY A 200 1.32 -22.74 -1.73
C GLY A 200 2.58 -22.18 -2.40
N VAL A 201 2.74 -20.85 -2.39
CA VAL A 201 3.90 -20.14 -2.97
C VAL A 201 4.72 -19.47 -1.87
N LEU A 202 4.05 -18.82 -0.93
CA LEU A 202 4.66 -18.13 0.21
C LEU A 202 4.28 -18.83 1.51
N ASP A 203 5.22 -19.52 2.14
CA ASP A 203 5.01 -20.10 3.46
C ASP A 203 5.53 -19.18 4.56
N ARG A 204 4.71 -18.19 4.93
CA ARG A 204 5.05 -17.15 5.92
C ARG A 204 4.04 -17.15 7.06
N GLY A 205 3.91 -18.25 7.76
CA GLY A 205 3.04 -18.36 8.94
C GLY A 205 1.61 -18.83 8.63
N PRO A 206 0.87 -19.25 9.67
CA PRO A 206 -0.44 -19.88 9.53
C PRO A 206 -1.56 -18.89 9.17
N ASP A 207 -2.67 -19.38 8.61
CA ASP A 207 -3.79 -18.53 8.15
C ASP A 207 -4.48 -17.75 9.29
N ASP A 208 -4.49 -18.28 10.50
CA ASP A 208 -5.07 -17.62 11.69
C ASP A 208 -4.28 -16.36 12.10
N GLN A 209 -3.00 -16.28 11.75
CA GLN A 209 -2.20 -15.06 11.89
C GLN A 209 -2.66 -13.96 10.92
N TRP A 210 -3.07 -14.33 9.71
CA TRP A 210 -3.36 -13.40 8.61
C TRP A 210 -4.84 -13.04 8.48
N GLU A 211 -5.72 -13.94 8.91
CA GLU A 211 -7.17 -13.75 8.87
C GLU A 211 -7.63 -12.43 9.54
N PRO A 212 -7.12 -12.01 10.71
CA PRO A 212 -7.46 -10.71 11.28
C PRO A 212 -7.07 -9.52 10.39
N VAL A 213 -5.97 -9.62 9.63
CA VAL A 213 -5.52 -8.56 8.72
C VAL A 213 -6.47 -8.46 7.53
N ARG A 214 -6.79 -9.60 6.89
CA ARG A 214 -7.78 -9.70 5.80
C ARG A 214 -9.11 -9.10 6.21
N ARG A 215 -9.59 -9.46 7.41
CA ARG A 215 -10.83 -8.93 7.99
C ARG A 215 -10.76 -7.43 8.20
N ALA A 216 -9.69 -6.92 8.82
CA ALA A 216 -9.52 -5.49 9.03
C ALA A 216 -9.54 -4.70 7.71
N MET A 217 -8.89 -5.20 6.65
CA MET A 217 -8.95 -4.58 5.32
C MET A 217 -10.38 -4.56 4.76
N GLY A 218 -11.13 -5.66 4.94
CA GLY A 218 -12.55 -5.69 4.56
C GLY A 218 -13.41 -4.72 5.38
N VAL A 219 -13.12 -4.55 6.67
CA VAL A 219 -13.86 -3.61 7.53
C VAL A 219 -13.59 -2.17 7.13
N THR A 220 -12.32 -1.76 6.94
CA THR A 220 -11.99 -0.39 6.52
C THR A 220 -12.58 -0.08 5.14
N ARG A 221 -12.54 -1.03 4.20
CA ARG A 221 -13.17 -0.88 2.88
C ARG A 221 -14.68 -0.62 2.98
N ARG A 222 -15.40 -1.40 3.77
CA ARG A 222 -16.85 -1.22 3.94
C ARG A 222 -17.22 0.04 4.72
N LEU A 223 -16.35 0.49 5.64
CA LEU A 223 -16.54 1.77 6.33
C LEU A 223 -16.36 2.94 5.36
N ALA A 224 -15.34 2.88 4.50
CA ALA A 224 -15.09 3.87 3.46
C ALA A 224 -16.29 4.08 2.51
N GLU A 225 -17.13 3.05 2.29
CA GLU A 225 -18.35 3.13 1.47
C GLU A 225 -19.55 3.76 2.20
N GLN A 226 -19.48 3.94 3.52
CA GLN A 226 -20.58 4.43 4.34
C GLN A 226 -20.44 5.88 4.80
N VAL A 227 -19.23 6.42 4.69
CA VAL A 227 -18.88 7.78 5.08
C VAL A 227 -18.68 8.63 3.84
N ASN A 228 -18.76 9.95 3.97
CA ASN A 228 -18.39 10.83 2.86
C ASN A 228 -16.86 10.96 2.77
N LEU A 229 -16.17 9.87 2.40
CA LEU A 229 -14.71 9.80 2.43
C LEU A 229 -14.04 10.92 1.62
N SER A 230 -14.69 11.39 0.55
CA SER A 230 -14.17 12.47 -0.30
C SER A 230 -14.04 13.83 0.40
N ALA A 231 -14.80 14.06 1.48
CA ALA A 231 -14.71 15.28 2.29
C ALA A 231 -13.74 15.13 3.48
N MET A 232 -13.25 13.92 3.75
CA MET A 232 -12.45 13.66 4.95
C MET A 232 -10.95 13.76 4.67
N THR A 233 -10.22 14.34 5.61
CA THR A 233 -8.75 14.40 5.58
C THR A 233 -8.16 13.90 6.88
N PRO A 234 -6.87 13.48 6.93
CA PRO A 234 -6.22 13.12 8.19
C PRO A 234 -6.06 14.35 9.09
N ARG A 235 -6.64 14.30 10.29
CA ARG A 235 -6.68 15.40 11.27
C ARG A 235 -6.18 14.96 12.64
N LYS A 236 -4.88 14.63 12.71
CA LYS A 236 -4.24 14.03 13.90
C LYS A 236 -4.45 14.83 15.19
N GLU A 237 -4.59 16.14 15.07
CA GLU A 237 -4.77 17.08 16.17
C GLU A 237 -6.15 16.98 16.84
N LEU A 238 -7.16 16.45 16.13
CA LEU A 238 -8.52 16.37 16.64
C LEU A 238 -8.76 15.18 17.57
N ALA A 239 -7.84 14.21 17.66
CA ALA A 239 -7.97 13.08 18.56
C ALA A 239 -6.63 12.75 19.24
N ARG A 240 -6.64 12.58 20.56
CA ARG A 240 -5.41 12.30 21.33
C ARG A 240 -4.75 10.97 20.95
N SER A 241 -5.47 10.06 20.30
CA SER A 241 -4.88 8.83 19.73
C SER A 241 -3.92 9.11 18.56
N GLY A 242 -4.01 10.29 17.93
CA GLY A 242 -3.22 10.69 16.77
C GLY A 242 -3.74 10.13 15.43
N TYR A 243 -4.81 9.33 15.44
CA TYR A 243 -5.43 8.70 14.27
C TYR A 243 -6.89 9.14 14.15
N CYS A 244 -7.11 10.19 13.37
CA CYS A 244 -8.42 10.74 13.07
C CYS A 244 -8.48 11.10 11.59
N LEU A 245 -9.51 10.62 10.91
CA LEU A 245 -9.90 11.05 9.57
C LEU A 245 -11.22 11.80 9.74
N ALA A 246 -11.34 13.03 9.25
CA ALA A 246 -12.51 13.86 9.55
C ALA A 246 -12.90 14.83 8.43
N ASP A 247 -14.21 15.05 8.31
CA ASP A 247 -14.88 16.24 7.77
C ASP A 247 -15.34 17.06 9.00
N PRO A 248 -14.53 18.02 9.50
CA PRO A 248 -14.79 18.65 10.79
C PRO A 248 -16.16 19.30 10.88
N GLY A 249 -16.82 19.05 12.01
CA GLY A 249 -18.18 19.48 12.28
C GLY A 249 -19.24 18.50 11.81
N ARG A 250 -18.90 17.55 10.93
CA ARG A 250 -19.88 16.66 10.28
C ARG A 250 -19.64 15.19 10.57
N GLU A 251 -18.42 14.70 10.36
CA GLU A 251 -18.11 13.28 10.47
C GLU A 251 -16.65 13.02 10.84
N TYR A 252 -16.41 12.08 11.76
CA TYR A 252 -15.10 11.74 12.30
C TYR A 252 -14.95 10.22 12.44
N LEU A 253 -13.83 9.69 11.95
CA LEU A 253 -13.39 8.32 12.19
C LEU A 253 -12.13 8.35 13.04
N ILE A 254 -12.18 7.66 14.17
CA ILE A 254 -11.12 7.71 15.19
C ILE A 254 -10.71 6.30 15.55
N TYR A 255 -9.41 6.01 15.48
CA TYR A 255 -8.89 4.70 15.84
C TYR A 255 -8.09 4.79 17.14
N LEU A 256 -8.30 3.82 18.03
CA LEU A 256 -7.59 3.68 19.30
C LEU A 256 -6.74 2.40 19.24
N PRO A 257 -5.47 2.47 18.80
CA PRO A 257 -4.62 1.29 18.68
C PRO A 257 -4.36 0.58 20.01
N GLN A 258 -4.49 1.29 21.14
CA GLN A 258 -4.35 0.75 22.49
C GLN A 258 -5.70 0.44 23.15
N GLY A 259 -6.82 0.79 22.50
CA GLY A 259 -8.14 0.79 23.13
C GLY A 259 -8.31 1.89 24.18
N GLY A 260 -9.39 1.78 24.97
CA GLY A 260 -9.63 2.65 26.12
C GLY A 260 -10.36 3.96 25.79
N GLU A 261 -10.08 5.00 26.58
CA GLU A 261 -10.70 6.32 26.44
C GLU A 261 -9.92 7.21 25.46
N VAL A 262 -10.62 8.14 24.80
CA VAL A 262 -10.01 9.13 23.91
C VAL A 262 -10.64 10.51 24.15
N THR A 263 -9.81 11.54 24.09
CA THR A 263 -10.26 12.93 24.01
C THR A 263 -10.30 13.36 22.56
N VAL A 264 -11.41 13.96 22.15
CA VAL A 264 -11.68 14.39 20.77
C VAL A 264 -12.10 15.85 20.78
N ASP A 265 -11.50 16.64 19.89
CA ASP A 265 -11.93 18.01 19.61
C ASP A 265 -13.07 18.00 18.60
N LEU A 266 -14.27 18.28 19.09
CA LEU A 266 -15.50 18.38 18.31
C LEU A 266 -16.01 19.83 18.24
N SER A 267 -15.17 20.82 18.55
CA SER A 267 -15.57 22.24 18.62
C SER A 267 -16.10 22.81 17.30
N ALA A 268 -15.78 22.18 16.17
CA ALA A 268 -16.31 22.55 14.86
C ALA A 268 -17.78 22.15 14.64
N ALA A 269 -18.34 21.27 15.49
CA ALA A 269 -19.73 20.85 15.37
C ALA A 269 -20.67 21.89 15.97
N THR A 270 -21.69 22.27 15.18
CA THR A 270 -22.71 23.26 15.58
C THR A 270 -23.99 22.62 16.11
N GLY A 271 -24.08 21.28 16.08
CA GLY A 271 -25.23 20.50 16.52
C GLY A 271 -24.81 19.16 17.11
N ASP A 272 -25.79 18.35 17.51
CA ASP A 272 -25.53 17.07 18.17
C ASP A 272 -24.88 16.06 17.21
N LEU A 273 -23.92 15.33 17.75
CA LEU A 273 -23.23 14.24 17.07
C LEU A 273 -23.64 12.90 17.69
N ALA A 274 -24.08 11.95 16.87
CA ALA A 274 -24.19 10.56 17.25
C ALA A 274 -22.80 9.94 17.35
N VAL A 275 -22.59 9.08 18.36
CA VAL A 275 -21.34 8.35 18.55
C VAL A 275 -21.60 6.85 18.58
N GLU A 276 -20.80 6.13 17.80
CA GLU A 276 -20.83 4.67 17.69
C GLU A 276 -19.44 4.08 17.82
N TRP A 277 -19.34 2.94 18.50
CA TRP A 277 -18.12 2.15 18.60
C TRP A 277 -18.17 0.94 17.69
N MET A 278 -17.06 0.63 17.03
CA MET A 278 -16.95 -0.49 16.11
C MET A 278 -15.71 -1.34 16.40
N ASP A 279 -15.89 -2.66 16.38
CA ASP A 279 -14.78 -3.62 16.43
C ASP A 279 -14.00 -3.60 15.09
N PRO A 280 -12.66 -3.45 15.11
CA PRO A 280 -11.82 -3.28 13.93
C PRO A 280 -11.66 -4.52 13.06
N VAL A 281 -12.12 -5.70 13.51
CA VAL A 281 -11.96 -6.99 12.82
C VAL A 281 -13.32 -7.59 12.45
N VAL A 282 -14.29 -7.59 13.36
CA VAL A 282 -15.61 -8.21 13.11
C VAL A 282 -16.71 -7.21 12.77
N ARG A 283 -16.46 -5.90 12.89
CA ARG A 283 -17.41 -4.80 12.58
C ARG A 283 -18.66 -4.77 13.46
N ASN A 284 -18.66 -5.47 14.59
CA ASN A 284 -19.75 -5.32 15.56
C ASN A 284 -19.81 -3.87 16.02
N ARG A 285 -21.03 -3.34 16.07
CA ARG A 285 -21.33 -1.95 16.35
C ARG A 285 -22.03 -1.84 17.71
N TYR A 286 -21.62 -0.85 18.49
CA TYR A 286 -22.12 -0.63 19.84
C TYR A 286 -22.47 0.86 19.97
N PRO A 287 -23.74 1.21 20.28
CA PRO A 287 -24.11 2.60 20.48
C PRO A 287 -23.36 3.17 21.68
N SER A 288 -22.92 4.42 21.60
CA SER A 288 -22.55 5.14 22.81
C SER A 288 -23.81 5.40 23.64
N ARG A 289 -23.77 5.12 24.95
CA ARG A 289 -24.72 5.77 25.87
C ARG A 289 -24.24 7.20 26.02
N THR A 290 -25.06 8.15 25.61
CA THR A 290 -24.85 9.58 25.91
C THR A 290 -24.75 9.74 27.42
N GLY A 291 -23.57 10.12 27.92
CA GLY A 291 -23.33 10.43 29.33
C GLY A 291 -22.30 9.53 30.02
N HIS A 292 -21.11 10.09 30.24
CA HIS A 292 -20.03 9.61 31.11
C HIS A 292 -19.38 8.24 30.77
N GLY A 293 -18.11 8.32 30.35
CA GLY A 293 -17.05 7.32 30.53
C GLY A 293 -17.46 5.85 30.47
N TRP A 294 -17.29 5.21 29.31
CA TRP A 294 -17.36 3.76 29.24
C TRP A 294 -16.05 3.14 29.76
N ARG A 295 -16.11 2.43 30.89
CA ARG A 295 -15.03 1.56 31.36
C ARG A 295 -15.16 0.19 30.70
N PRO A 296 -14.07 -0.44 30.20
CA PRO A 296 -14.12 -1.75 29.52
C PRO A 296 -14.50 -2.99 30.34
N THR A 297 -15.33 -2.90 31.39
CA THR A 297 -15.57 -4.04 32.30
C THR A 297 -16.98 -4.63 32.33
N ASP A 298 -17.97 -4.07 31.65
CA ASP A 298 -19.34 -4.59 31.78
C ASP A 298 -19.72 -5.50 30.61
N TYR A 299 -19.28 -6.76 30.70
CA TYR A 299 -19.99 -7.89 30.12
C TYR A 299 -19.95 -9.07 31.10
N GLU A 300 -21.03 -9.25 31.86
CA GLU A 300 -21.22 -10.46 32.67
C GLU A 300 -21.58 -11.63 31.75
N SER A 301 -20.74 -12.68 31.76
CA SER A 301 -21.15 -14.03 31.37
C SER A 301 -21.61 -14.79 32.62
N SER A 302 -22.86 -15.25 32.65
CA SER A 302 -23.38 -16.13 33.68
C SER A 302 -22.65 -17.49 33.67
N ARG A 303 -22.19 -17.92 34.85
CA ARG A 303 -21.51 -19.20 35.13
C ARG A 303 -22.42 -20.41 34.93
N HIS A 304 -21.82 -21.56 34.61
CA HIS A 304 -21.92 -22.92 35.22
C HIS A 304 -20.94 -23.79 34.40
N GLY A 305 -20.05 -24.67 34.88
CA GLY A 305 -19.61 -25.19 36.16
C GLY A 305 -18.74 -26.43 35.86
N GLY A 306 -17.66 -26.67 36.63
CA GLY A 306 -17.09 -28.01 36.84
C GLY A 306 -16.09 -28.59 35.82
N HIS A 307 -14.92 -28.95 36.37
CA HIS A 307 -13.92 -29.94 35.92
C HIS A 307 -12.75 -29.50 35.04
N SER A 308 -11.57 -29.64 35.65
CA SER A 308 -10.23 -29.34 35.19
C SER A 308 -9.68 -30.40 34.23
N ALA A 309 -9.18 -29.98 33.08
CA ALA A 309 -8.03 -30.58 32.40
C ALA A 309 -7.37 -29.52 31.48
N LEU A 310 -6.14 -29.13 31.84
CA LEU A 310 -5.09 -28.47 31.05
C LEU A 310 -5.49 -27.50 29.91
N SER A 311 -5.42 -26.21 30.25
CA SER A 311 -5.17 -25.04 29.39
C SER A 311 -5.81 -24.98 27.99
N PRO A 312 -6.97 -24.30 27.85
CA PRO A 312 -7.20 -23.48 26.66
C PRO A 312 -6.31 -22.24 26.77
N ALA A 313 -5.45 -22.02 25.78
CA ALA A 313 -4.68 -20.79 25.69
C ALA A 313 -5.65 -19.59 25.64
N LYS A 314 -5.72 -18.90 26.77
CA LYS A 314 -6.14 -17.52 26.96
C LYS A 314 -5.69 -16.66 25.77
N GLY A 315 -6.61 -15.90 25.17
CA GLY A 315 -6.24 -15.06 24.05
C GLY A 315 -7.27 -14.06 23.50
N VAL A 316 -8.29 -13.64 24.24
CA VAL A 316 -9.03 -12.42 23.87
C VAL A 316 -8.36 -11.24 24.57
N ARG A 317 -7.44 -10.57 23.88
CA ARG A 317 -6.86 -9.30 24.34
C ARG A 317 -7.91 -8.19 24.19
N GLN A 318 -8.01 -7.35 25.22
CA GLN A 318 -8.89 -6.19 25.32
C GLN A 318 -8.79 -5.24 24.11
N SER A 319 -9.91 -4.56 23.89
CA SER A 319 -10.43 -4.05 22.62
C SER A 319 -9.69 -2.83 22.07
N LYS A 320 -9.05 -3.01 20.91
CA LYS A 320 -8.82 -1.92 19.98
C LYS A 320 -10.18 -1.54 19.41
N THR A 321 -10.55 -0.27 19.44
CA THR A 321 -11.88 0.19 19.01
C THR A 321 -11.74 1.33 17.99
N VAL A 322 -12.74 1.42 17.13
CA VAL A 322 -12.92 2.55 16.22
C VAL A 322 -14.15 3.31 16.67
N GLY A 323 -14.01 4.60 16.93
CA GLY A 323 -15.13 5.51 17.16
C GLY A 323 -15.55 6.16 15.85
N THR A 324 -16.83 6.13 15.54
CA THR A 324 -17.44 6.94 14.48
C THR A 324 -18.33 7.98 15.13
N VAL A 325 -18.17 9.24 14.72
CA VAL A 325 -18.93 10.37 15.24
C VAL A 325 -19.52 11.15 14.07
N SER A 326 -20.84 11.28 14.00
CA SER A 326 -21.53 11.87 12.84
C SER A 326 -22.69 12.78 13.28
N GLN A 327 -22.98 13.87 12.56
CA GLN A 327 -24.13 14.73 12.87
C GLN A 327 -25.46 14.00 12.69
N LEU A 328 -26.41 14.28 13.59
CA LEU A 328 -27.80 13.88 13.41
C LEU A 328 -28.43 14.75 12.31
N CYS A 329 -28.86 14.13 11.21
CA CYS A 329 -29.56 14.78 10.10
C CYS A 329 -30.99 15.20 10.47
#